data_AF-A0A8T5RX79-F1
#
_entry.id   AF-A0A8T5RX79-F1
#
_cell.length_a   1.000
_cell.length_b   1.000
_cell.length_c   1.000
_cell.angle_alpha   90.00
_cell.angle_beta   90.00
_cell.angle_gamma   90.00
#
_symmetry.space_group_name_H-M   'P 1'
#
loop_
_entity.id
_entity.type
_entity.pdbx_description
1 polymer ?
#
loop_
_entity_poly.entity_id
_entity_poly.type
_entity_poly.pdbx_seq_one_letter_code
_entity_poly.pdbx_strand_id
1 'polypeptide(L)'
;MGLGSIKVNGKKFNVKEELGHIRLTINYMDIVDVTELKGLNKLINVTALDLSNNKIKELRGLDELTNLQQLFLSNNQIEVIEGLE
;
A
#
# COMPACT_ATOMS: atom_id res chain seq x y z
N MET A 1 5.63 -19.02 -8.66
CA MET A 1 4.49 -18.09 -8.85
C MET A 1 4.83 -16.82 -8.10
N GLY A 2 4.68 -15.63 -8.70
CA GLY A 2 5.11 -14.38 -8.07
C GLY A 2 4.19 -13.95 -6.94
N LEU A 3 4.72 -13.22 -5.95
CA LEU A 3 4.00 -12.71 -4.77
C LEU A 3 2.92 -11.65 -5.07
N GLY A 4 2.70 -11.34 -6.35
CA GLY A 4 1.76 -10.31 -6.80
C GLY A 4 2.45 -9.00 -7.20
N SER A 5 1.70 -8.14 -7.86
CA SER A 5 2.16 -6.82 -8.29
C SER A 5 0.97 -5.90 -8.57
N ILE A 6 1.16 -4.60 -8.37
CA ILE A 6 0.21 -3.56 -8.78
C ILE A 6 0.83 -2.64 -9.83
N LYS A 7 -0.01 -1.80 -10.44
CA LYS A 7 0.44 -0.70 -11.28
C LYS A 7 -0.05 0.62 -10.71
N VAL A 8 0.87 1.59 -10.59
CA VAL A 8 0.60 2.96 -10.15
C VAL A 8 1.25 3.90 -11.15
N ASN A 9 0.47 4.81 -11.73
CA ASN A 9 0.95 5.78 -12.73
C ASN A 9 1.80 5.15 -13.85
N GLY A 10 1.35 3.99 -14.35
CA GLY A 10 2.03 3.23 -15.41
C GLY A 10 3.25 2.41 -14.96
N LYS A 11 3.77 2.64 -13.76
CA LYS A 11 4.89 1.88 -13.17
C LYS A 11 4.38 0.64 -12.46
N LYS A 12 5.07 -0.48 -12.65
CA LYS A 12 4.77 -1.75 -11.99
C LYS A 12 5.55 -1.86 -10.68
N PHE A 13 4.86 -2.21 -9.60
CA PHE A 13 5.45 -2.49 -8.31
C PHE A 13 5.18 -3.94 -7.93
N ASN A 14 6.24 -4.66 -7.58
CA ASN A 14 6.14 -6.07 -7.21
C ASN A 14 6.19 -6.20 -5.69
N VAL A 15 5.39 -7.13 -5.17
CA VAL A 15 5.50 -7.59 -3.79
C VAL A 15 6.80 -8.38 -3.64
N LYS A 16 7.48 -8.22 -2.51
CA LYS A 16 8.75 -8.88 -2.19
C LYS A 16 8.71 -9.44 -0.78
N GLU A 17 9.56 -10.44 -0.52
CA GLU A 17 9.87 -10.85 0.84
C GLU A 17 11.08 -10.06 1.32
N GLU A 18 10.93 -9.32 2.42
CA GLU A 18 11.96 -8.46 2.98
C GLU A 18 11.79 -8.36 4.49
N LEU A 19 12.88 -8.56 5.24
CA LEU A 19 12.90 -8.49 6.70
C LEU A 19 11.85 -9.39 7.39
N GLY A 20 11.56 -10.55 6.80
CA GLY A 20 10.56 -11.49 7.32
C GLY A 20 9.10 -11.12 7.02
N HIS A 21 8.86 -10.10 6.18
CA HIS A 21 7.53 -9.67 5.78
C HIS A 21 7.32 -9.80 4.26
N ILE A 22 6.08 -10.09 3.88
CA ILE A 22 5.61 -9.96 2.49
C ILE A 22 5.23 -8.49 2.31
N ARG A 23 6.14 -7.72 1.69
CA ARG A 23 6.11 -6.26 1.65
C ARG A 23 5.77 -5.72 0.26
N LEU A 24 4.95 -4.66 0.24
CA LEU A 24 4.80 -3.76 -0.90
C LEU A 24 5.26 -2.35 -0.51
N THR A 25 6.14 -1.75 -1.31
CA THR A 25 6.64 -0.39 -1.10
C THR A 25 6.33 0.48 -2.30
N ILE A 26 5.63 1.59 -2.06
CA ILE A 26 5.22 2.56 -3.07
C ILE A 26 5.57 3.97 -2.58
N ASN A 27 6.80 4.43 -2.87
CA ASN A 27 7.29 5.73 -2.40
C ASN A 27 7.48 6.68 -3.58
N TYR A 28 7.29 7.99 -3.36
CA TYR A 28 7.53 9.06 -4.34
C TYR A 28 6.74 8.89 -5.65
N MET A 29 5.46 8.52 -5.53
CA MET A 29 4.56 8.31 -6.68
C MET A 29 3.47 9.38 -6.82
N ASP A 30 3.52 10.41 -5.97
CA ASP A 30 2.53 11.50 -5.91
C ASP A 30 1.09 11.02 -5.71
N ILE A 31 0.91 9.84 -5.10
CA ILE A 31 -0.42 9.29 -4.80
C ILE A 31 -1.15 10.23 -3.85
N VAL A 32 -2.39 10.59 -4.18
CA VAL A 32 -3.26 11.41 -3.33
C VAL A 32 -4.36 10.58 -2.63
N ASP A 33 -4.65 9.40 -3.18
CA ASP A 33 -5.65 8.45 -2.66
C ASP A 33 -5.22 7.00 -2.98
N VAL A 34 -5.46 6.09 -2.04
CA VAL A 34 -5.26 4.63 -2.15
C VAL A 34 -6.00 4.03 -3.36
N THR A 35 -7.09 4.65 -3.84
CA THR A 35 -7.79 4.21 -5.06
C THR A 35 -6.91 4.17 -6.32
N GLU A 36 -5.78 4.90 -6.33
CA GLU A 36 -4.77 4.82 -7.40
C GLU A 36 -3.98 3.48 -7.40
N LEU A 37 -4.00 2.73 -6.29
CA LEU A 37 -3.31 1.45 -6.13
C LEU A 37 -4.09 0.28 -6.73
N LYS A 38 -4.23 0.29 -8.07
CA LYS A 38 -5.05 -0.70 -8.79
C LYS A 38 -4.59 -2.14 -8.53
N GLY A 39 -5.49 -2.94 -7.97
CA GLY A 39 -5.27 -4.36 -7.65
C GLY A 39 -4.76 -4.62 -6.24
N LEU A 40 -4.75 -3.61 -5.35
CA LEU A 40 -4.38 -3.75 -3.95
C LEU A 40 -5.19 -4.85 -3.23
N ASN A 41 -6.49 -4.94 -3.50
CA ASN A 41 -7.38 -5.97 -2.95
C ASN A 41 -6.99 -7.42 -3.32
N LYS A 42 -6.12 -7.62 -4.31
CA LYS A 42 -5.60 -8.96 -4.67
C LYS A 42 -4.39 -9.36 -3.84
N LEU A 43 -3.82 -8.44 -3.07
CA LEU A 43 -2.60 -8.63 -2.31
C LEU A 43 -2.89 -9.10 -0.88
N ILE A 44 -3.82 -10.05 -0.73
CA ILE A 44 -4.29 -10.56 0.57
C ILE A 44 -3.17 -11.12 1.47
N ASN A 45 -2.03 -11.49 0.89
CA ASN A 45 -0.89 -12.04 1.63
C ASN A 45 0.11 -10.97 2.08
N VAL A 46 -0.09 -9.69 1.75
CA VAL A 46 0.83 -8.62 2.17
C VAL A 46 0.71 -8.40 3.67
N THR A 47 1.86 -8.45 4.35
CA THR A 47 1.97 -8.23 5.79
C THR A 47 2.54 -6.84 6.12
N ALA A 48 3.20 -6.19 5.16
CA ALA A 48 3.73 -4.85 5.33
C ALA A 48 3.46 -3.97 4.09
N LEU A 49 2.85 -2.81 4.30
CA LEU A 49 2.56 -1.83 3.26
C LEU A 49 3.24 -0.51 3.60
N ASP A 50 4.09 -0.03 2.69
CA ASP A 50 4.77 1.24 2.81
C ASP A 50 4.33 2.19 1.71
N LEU A 51 3.64 3.26 2.13
CA LEU A 51 3.17 4.36 1.29
C LEU A 51 3.86 5.67 1.69
N SER A 52 5.03 5.59 2.32
CA SER A 52 5.74 6.78 2.79
C SER A 52 6.17 7.68 1.62
N ASN A 53 6.23 8.98 1.85
CA ASN A 53 6.63 9.98 0.86
C ASN A 53 5.68 10.03 -0.36
N ASN A 54 4.38 10.12 -0.10
CA ASN A 54 3.37 10.44 -1.11
C ASN A 54 2.59 11.71 -0.68
N LYS A 55 1.39 11.90 -1.23
CA LYS A 55 0.53 13.06 -0.98
C LYS A 55 -0.85 12.60 -0.50
N ILE A 56 -0.93 11.43 0.13
CA ILE A 56 -2.19 10.84 0.57
C ILE A 56 -2.85 11.76 1.58
N LYS A 57 -4.10 12.12 1.32
CA LYS A 57 -4.91 12.97 2.22
C LYS A 57 -5.95 12.19 2.99
N GLU A 58 -6.55 11.20 2.34
CA GLU A 58 -7.51 10.30 2.96
C GLU A 58 -7.05 8.86 2.72
N LEU A 59 -7.10 8.06 3.78
CA LEU A 59 -6.81 6.64 3.73
C LEU A 59 -8.08 5.86 4.01
N ARG A 60 -8.58 5.11 3.03
CA ARG A 60 -9.76 4.23 3.11
C ARG A 60 -9.51 2.96 2.28
N GLY A 61 -10.26 1.90 2.55
CA GLY A 61 -10.28 0.70 1.70
C GLY A 61 -9.06 -0.21 1.86
N LEU A 62 -8.48 -0.26 3.06
CA LEU A 62 -7.44 -1.23 3.43
C LEU A 62 -8.01 -2.50 4.06
N ASP A 63 -9.34 -2.60 4.20
CA ASP A 63 -10.06 -3.67 4.91
C ASP A 63 -9.80 -5.07 4.31
N GLU A 64 -9.53 -5.14 3.01
CA GLU A 64 -9.25 -6.39 2.29
C GLU A 64 -7.82 -6.91 2.55
N LEU A 65 -6.92 -6.09 3.10
CA LEU A 65 -5.56 -6.49 3.46
C LEU A 65 -5.56 -7.15 4.85
N THR A 66 -6.32 -8.24 4.99
CA THR A 66 -6.59 -8.91 6.27
C THR A 66 -5.35 -9.45 6.99
N ASN A 67 -4.21 -9.57 6.30
CA ASN A 67 -2.94 -10.02 6.87
C ASN A 67 -1.96 -8.86 7.14
N LEU A 68 -2.37 -7.61 6.93
CA LEU A 68 -1.51 -6.44 7.12
C LEU A 68 -1.18 -6.27 8.61
N GLN A 69 0.11 -6.23 8.92
CA GLN A 69 0.64 -6.08 10.28
C GLN A 69 1.39 -4.75 10.46
N GLN A 70 1.93 -4.21 9.38
CA GLN A 70 2.71 -2.97 9.39
C GLN A 70 2.26 -2.04 8.29
N LEU A 71 1.93 -0.81 8.66
CA LEU A 71 1.52 0.25 7.75
C LEU A 71 2.42 1.47 7.97
N PHE A 72 3.16 1.87 6.94
CA PHE A 72 4.05 3.02 6.98
C PHE A 72 3.49 4.15 6.11
N LEU A 73 3.23 5.30 6.74
CA LEU A 73 2.54 6.45 6.12
C LEU A 73 3.33 7.77 6.28
N SER A 74 4.59 7.69 6.69
CA SER A 74 5.42 8.87 6.96
C SER A 74 5.51 9.80 5.74
N ASN A 75 5.57 11.11 5.96
CA ASN A 75 5.62 12.11 4.88
C ASN A 75 4.46 12.01 3.88
N ASN A 76 3.22 12.03 4.40
CA ASN A 76 1.98 12.23 3.66
C ASN A 76 1.23 13.46 4.18
N GLN A 77 0.01 13.72 3.71
CA GLN A 77 -0.85 14.85 4.11
C GLN A 77 -2.15 14.32 4.73
N ILE A 78 -2.07 13.25 5.51
CA ILE A 78 -3.25 12.49 5.95
C ILE A 78 -4.06 13.31 6.96
N GLU A 79 -5.32 13.56 6.61
CA GLU A 79 -6.31 14.23 7.43
C GLU A 79 -7.35 13.23 7.98
N VAL A 80 -7.59 12.13 7.25
CA VAL A 80 -8.59 11.11 7.59
C VAL A 80 -8.03 9.70 7.39
N ILE A 81 -8.31 8.81 8.34
CA ILE A 81 -8.01 7.39 8.28
C ILE A 81 -9.27 6.61 8.69
N GLU A 82 -9.72 5.70 7.84
CA GLU A 82 -10.85 4.78 8.09
C GLU A 82 -10.51 3.37 7.56
N GLY A 83 -11.21 2.34 8.07
CA GLY A 83 -11.05 0.97 7.58
C GLY A 83 -9.72 0.31 7.98
N LEU A 84 -9.30 0.53 9.24
CA LEU A 84 -8.13 -0.11 9.88
C LEU A 84 -8.53 -1.02 11.06
N GLU A 85 -9.80 -1.36 11.16
CA GLU A 85 -10.39 -2.10 12.28
C GLU A 85 -10.41 -3.62 12.11
#